data_AF-A0A348AFY9-F1
#
_entry.id   AF-A0A348AFY9-F1
#
_cell.length_a   1.000
_cell.length_b   1.000
_cell.length_c   1.000
_cell.angle_alpha   90.00
_cell.angle_beta   90.00
_cell.angle_gamma   90.00
#
_symmetry.space_group_name_H-M   'P 1'
#
loop_
_entity.id
_entity.type
_entity.pdbx_description
1 polymer ?
#
loop_
_entity_poly.entity_id
_entity_poly.type
_entity_poly.pdbx_seq_one_letter_code
_entity_poly.pdbx_strand_id
1 'polypeptide(L)'
;MQKLVLGDLLMYSSYFAPRGRNRMYMLGQQLSERYLSPLDRLIGIIGDAGAGKSSLVKGMFPGLELTNDDDGVNIRPLPLLKNIDRGFFTSHTYHVDIRFEMAFTQPHILAEAVEQALAHDKRVIVEHFDLLYPIRKHNADVMIGVGGEVIVVRPTVFGPFPQEIRDVVNKTLQYRKMAHTAEDLTNRVLVEDYGAILPFKHRDVHHGFVLEYPMILSADLKEVERKVKQIIDEGLPISYCDEAHIHIGKNIWACSGPRTHVRNTEEIENFRLLHDYTYDPKTKSYLVIGLVGTTAVNLDGFAVLNNGINL
;
A
#
# COMPACT_ATOMS: atom_id res chain seq x y z
N MET A 1 -20.12 -34.94 4.14
CA MET A 1 -19.50 -34.02 5.11
C MET A 1 -18.82 -32.93 4.29
N GLN A 2 -19.44 -31.74 4.15
CA GLN A 2 -18.85 -30.62 3.43
C GLN A 2 -17.58 -30.21 4.17
N LYS A 3 -16.43 -30.28 3.49
CA LYS A 3 -15.14 -29.87 4.05
C LYS A 3 -15.25 -28.34 4.21
N LEU A 4 -15.22 -27.84 5.44
CA LEU A 4 -15.08 -26.41 5.69
C LEU A 4 -13.81 -25.95 4.97
N VAL A 5 -13.95 -25.07 3.98
CA VAL A 5 -12.81 -24.42 3.36
C VAL A 5 -12.43 -23.28 4.29
N LEU A 6 -11.15 -23.19 4.68
CA LEU A 6 -10.66 -22.20 5.65
C LEU A 6 -11.04 -20.75 5.24
N GLY A 7 -11.21 -20.51 3.94
CA GLY A 7 -11.68 -19.24 3.38
C GLY A 7 -13.11 -18.85 3.73
N ASP A 8 -13.99 -19.80 4.05
CA ASP A 8 -15.39 -19.54 4.42
C ASP A 8 -15.52 -19.00 5.86
N LEU A 9 -14.45 -19.11 6.66
CA LEU A 9 -14.37 -18.59 8.04
C LEU A 9 -13.59 -17.27 8.14
N LEU A 10 -12.97 -16.82 7.05
CA LEU A 10 -12.13 -15.65 7.06
C LEU A 10 -12.96 -14.38 6.84
N MET A 11 -13.20 -13.61 7.90
CA MET A 11 -13.80 -12.27 7.75
C MET A 11 -12.83 -11.31 7.03
N TYR A 12 -11.60 -11.22 7.52
CA TYR A 12 -10.52 -10.47 6.87
C TYR A 12 -9.15 -10.89 7.41
N SER A 13 -8.11 -10.52 6.69
CA SER A 13 -6.72 -10.52 7.16
C SER A 13 -6.09 -9.16 6.95
N SER A 14 -5.30 -8.69 7.91
CA SER A 14 -4.49 -7.47 7.76
C SER A 14 -3.00 -7.80 7.85
N TYR A 15 -2.21 -7.10 7.04
CA TYR A 15 -0.77 -7.17 6.97
C TYR A 15 -0.20 -5.75 6.97
N PHE A 16 0.98 -5.55 7.55
CA PHE A 16 1.71 -4.31 7.30
C PHE A 16 1.94 -4.13 5.81
N ALA A 17 1.71 -2.93 5.28
CA ALA A 17 2.06 -2.62 3.91
C ALA A 17 3.56 -2.31 3.84
N PRO A 18 4.40 -3.24 3.35
CA PRO A 18 5.83 -3.09 3.48
C PRO A 18 6.32 -1.91 2.65
N ARG A 19 7.34 -1.23 3.17
CA ARG A 19 8.08 -0.23 2.38
C ARG A 19 8.93 -0.91 1.34
N GLY A 20 8.99 -0.28 0.17
CA GLY A 20 9.79 -0.72 -0.95
C GLY A 20 9.12 -1.73 -1.87
N ARG A 21 9.35 -1.54 -3.15
CA ARG A 21 8.72 -2.26 -4.27
C ARG A 21 8.89 -3.77 -4.18
N ASN A 22 10.12 -4.23 -3.92
CA ASN A 22 10.42 -5.68 -3.82
C ASN A 22 9.70 -6.35 -2.65
N ARG A 23 9.61 -5.69 -1.49
CA ARG A 23 8.89 -6.25 -0.34
C ARG A 23 7.38 -6.28 -0.62
N MET A 24 6.85 -5.29 -1.34
CA MET A 24 5.46 -5.31 -1.79
C MET A 24 5.18 -6.44 -2.79
N TYR A 25 6.11 -6.76 -3.69
CA TYR A 25 6.02 -7.93 -4.57
C TYR A 25 5.94 -9.24 -3.77
N MET A 26 6.83 -9.41 -2.79
CA MET A 26 6.84 -10.59 -1.94
C MET A 26 5.54 -10.73 -1.14
N LEU A 27 5.00 -9.63 -0.61
CA LEU A 27 3.70 -9.66 0.04
C LEU A 27 2.61 -10.09 -0.94
N GLY A 28 2.57 -9.49 -2.14
CA GLY A 28 1.61 -9.86 -3.19
C GLY A 28 1.65 -11.36 -3.50
N GLN A 29 2.83 -11.93 -3.67
CA GLN A 29 2.97 -13.37 -3.90
C GLN A 29 2.35 -14.19 -2.76
N GLN A 30 2.66 -13.86 -1.50
CA GLN A 30 2.11 -14.55 -0.34
C GLN A 30 0.59 -14.40 -0.21
N LEU A 31 0.03 -13.24 -0.55
CA LEU A 31 -1.42 -13.03 -0.54
C LEU A 31 -2.11 -13.84 -1.62
N SER A 32 -1.50 -13.92 -2.81
CA SER A 32 -1.99 -14.73 -3.93
C SER A 32 -2.06 -16.21 -3.53
N GLU A 33 -0.98 -16.75 -2.98
CA GLU A 33 -0.89 -18.14 -2.54
C GLU A 33 -1.88 -18.48 -1.41
N ARG A 34 -2.18 -17.53 -0.52
CA ARG A 34 -3.03 -17.77 0.66
C ARG A 34 -4.52 -17.54 0.40
N TYR A 35 -4.86 -16.54 -0.39
CA TYR A 35 -6.23 -16.02 -0.44
C TYR A 35 -6.90 -16.17 -1.79
N LEU A 36 -6.16 -16.39 -2.88
CA LEU A 36 -6.75 -16.54 -4.20
C LEU A 36 -7.03 -18.01 -4.53
N SER A 37 -8.22 -18.22 -5.09
CA SER A 37 -8.67 -19.44 -5.72
C SER A 37 -8.56 -19.30 -7.24
N PRO A 38 -8.34 -20.40 -7.98
CA PRO A 38 -8.50 -20.42 -9.44
C PRO A 38 -9.89 -19.95 -9.90
N LEU A 39 -10.91 -20.04 -9.04
CA LEU A 39 -12.29 -19.65 -9.33
C LEU A 39 -12.58 -18.16 -9.09
N ASP A 40 -11.70 -17.43 -8.40
CA ASP A 40 -11.87 -15.99 -8.24
C ASP A 40 -11.61 -15.32 -9.59
N ARG A 41 -12.63 -14.61 -10.10
CA ARG A 41 -12.61 -13.95 -11.40
C ARG A 41 -12.67 -12.44 -11.27
N LEU A 42 -13.38 -11.90 -10.30
CA LEU A 42 -13.39 -10.46 -10.05
C LEU A 42 -12.59 -10.14 -8.81
N ILE A 43 -11.50 -9.38 -8.98
CA ILE A 43 -10.61 -8.99 -7.88
C ILE A 43 -10.56 -7.47 -7.81
N GLY A 44 -11.08 -6.92 -6.71
CA GLY A 44 -11.13 -5.48 -6.48
C GLY A 44 -9.93 -5.00 -5.67
N ILE A 45 -9.19 -4.03 -6.19
CA ILE A 45 -8.09 -3.37 -5.49
C ILE A 45 -8.52 -1.94 -5.15
N ILE A 46 -8.39 -1.56 -3.89
CA ILE A 46 -8.86 -0.28 -3.34
C ILE A 46 -7.69 0.40 -2.63
N GLY A 47 -7.49 1.69 -2.89
CA GLY A 47 -6.45 2.48 -2.26
C GLY A 47 -6.06 3.67 -3.11
N ASP A 48 -5.47 4.70 -2.50
CA ASP A 48 -5.09 5.92 -3.19
C ASP A 48 -3.77 5.80 -3.98
N ALA A 49 -3.44 6.85 -4.73
CA ALA A 49 -2.18 6.94 -5.47
C ALA A 49 -0.96 6.90 -4.51
N GLY A 50 0.09 6.18 -4.92
CA GLY A 50 1.28 5.98 -4.10
C GLY A 50 1.11 4.98 -2.94
N ALA A 51 -0.03 4.28 -2.84
CA ALA A 51 -0.21 3.23 -1.84
C ALA A 51 0.57 1.94 -2.16
N GLY A 52 1.05 1.78 -3.40
CA GLY A 52 1.76 0.58 -3.87
C GLY A 52 0.86 -0.49 -4.49
N LYS A 53 -0.34 -0.12 -4.97
CA LYS A 53 -1.31 -1.01 -5.63
C LYS A 53 -0.69 -1.78 -6.80
N SER A 54 -0.10 -1.07 -7.77
CA SER A 54 0.47 -1.69 -8.97
C SER A 54 1.62 -2.64 -8.63
N SER A 55 2.42 -2.31 -7.60
CA SER A 55 3.44 -3.22 -7.10
C SER A 55 2.81 -4.47 -6.50
N LEU A 56 1.81 -4.33 -5.63
CA LEU A 56 1.09 -5.45 -5.05
C LEU A 56 0.48 -6.36 -6.12
N VAL A 57 -0.22 -5.79 -7.11
CA VAL A 57 -0.85 -6.53 -8.22
C VAL A 57 0.19 -7.31 -9.02
N LYS A 58 1.33 -6.70 -9.37
CA LYS A 58 2.44 -7.41 -10.06
C LYS A 58 2.98 -8.59 -9.25
N GLY A 59 3.03 -8.46 -7.92
CA GLY A 59 3.40 -9.55 -7.02
C GLY A 59 2.34 -10.66 -6.95
N MET A 60 1.06 -10.29 -6.93
CA MET A 60 -0.07 -11.23 -6.85
C MET A 60 -0.30 -12.00 -8.16
N PHE A 61 -0.06 -11.36 -9.31
CA PHE A 61 -0.27 -11.91 -10.63
C PHE A 61 0.99 -11.76 -11.49
N PRO A 62 2.04 -12.56 -11.23
CA PRO A 62 3.27 -12.51 -12.01
C PRO A 62 3.00 -12.72 -13.51
N GLY A 63 3.60 -11.87 -14.35
CA GLY A 63 3.41 -11.89 -15.80
C GLY A 63 2.16 -11.18 -16.30
N LEU A 64 1.30 -10.66 -15.42
CA LEU A 64 0.21 -9.77 -15.82
C LEU A 64 0.77 -8.41 -16.24
N GLU A 65 0.45 -8.00 -17.46
CA GLU A 65 0.74 -6.66 -17.94
C GLU A 65 -0.36 -5.69 -17.47
N LEU A 66 0.01 -4.73 -16.62
CA LEU A 66 -0.91 -3.69 -16.15
C LEU A 66 -1.11 -2.67 -17.27
N THR A 67 -2.35 -2.25 -17.51
CA THR A 67 -2.71 -1.25 -18.54
C THR A 67 -2.03 0.10 -18.32
N ASN A 68 -1.87 0.46 -17.05
CA ASN A 68 -1.19 1.62 -16.55
C ASN A 68 -0.64 1.28 -15.17
N ASP A 69 0.40 2.00 -14.75
CA ASP A 69 0.94 1.94 -13.41
C ASP A 69 1.55 3.31 -13.05
N ASP A 70 2.35 3.32 -11.99
CA ASP A 70 3.01 4.51 -11.49
C ASP A 70 4.00 5.14 -12.52
N ASP A 71 4.49 4.38 -13.52
CA ASP A 71 5.40 4.85 -14.58
C ASP A 71 4.66 5.39 -15.81
N GLY A 72 3.33 5.22 -15.86
CA GLY A 72 2.46 5.80 -16.87
C GLY A 72 1.55 4.76 -17.54
N VAL A 73 1.32 4.96 -18.83
CA VAL A 73 0.41 4.12 -19.63
C VAL A 73 1.22 3.07 -20.37
N ASN A 74 0.90 1.79 -20.17
CA ASN A 74 1.61 0.67 -20.78
C ASN A 74 0.89 0.17 -22.04
N ILE A 75 -0.44 0.04 -22.00
CA ILE A 75 -1.22 -0.54 -23.11
C ILE A 75 -2.43 0.32 -23.44
N ARG A 76 -2.55 0.69 -24.72
CA ARG A 76 -3.75 1.34 -25.30
C ARG A 76 -4.06 0.77 -26.69
N PRO A 77 -5.34 0.70 -27.10
CA PRO A 77 -6.54 0.98 -26.29
C PRO A 77 -6.72 -0.05 -25.16
N LEU A 78 -7.54 0.26 -24.15
CA LEU A 78 -7.81 -0.62 -23.01
C LEU A 78 -8.20 -2.03 -23.50
N PRO A 79 -7.39 -3.08 -23.23
CA PRO A 79 -7.64 -4.42 -23.77
C PRO A 79 -9.02 -4.98 -23.40
N LEU A 80 -9.57 -4.60 -22.24
CA LEU A 80 -10.91 -5.02 -21.79
C LEU A 80 -12.03 -4.48 -22.70
N LEU A 81 -11.83 -3.33 -23.34
CA LEU A 81 -12.78 -2.75 -24.30
C LEU A 81 -12.56 -3.23 -25.73
N LYS A 82 -11.46 -3.91 -26.01
CA LYS A 82 -11.12 -4.35 -27.35
C LYS A 82 -12.07 -5.46 -27.79
N ASN A 83 -12.79 -5.23 -28.88
CA ASN A 83 -13.78 -6.17 -29.43
C ASN A 83 -14.94 -6.52 -28.48
N ILE A 84 -15.29 -5.62 -27.55
CA ILE A 84 -16.44 -5.79 -26.66
C ILE A 84 -17.73 -6.06 -27.45
N ASP A 85 -17.95 -5.33 -28.55
CA ASP A 85 -19.12 -5.51 -29.44
C ASP A 85 -19.19 -6.91 -30.09
N ARG A 86 -18.07 -7.64 -30.11
CA ARG A 86 -17.96 -8.98 -30.70
C ARG A 86 -17.90 -10.08 -29.65
N GLY A 87 -17.91 -9.75 -28.35
CA GLY A 87 -17.77 -10.70 -27.24
C GLY A 87 -16.46 -11.50 -27.25
N PHE A 88 -15.41 -10.98 -27.91
CA PHE A 88 -14.17 -11.72 -28.13
C PHE A 88 -13.05 -11.26 -27.20
N PHE A 89 -12.75 -12.08 -26.18
CA PHE A 89 -11.72 -11.83 -25.19
C PHE A 89 -10.52 -12.77 -25.38
N THR A 90 -9.39 -12.21 -25.84
CA THR A 90 -8.16 -12.95 -26.15
C THR A 90 -7.37 -13.40 -24.92
N SER A 91 -7.40 -12.60 -23.85
CA SER A 91 -6.61 -12.85 -22.65
C SER A 91 -7.44 -13.60 -21.61
N HIS A 92 -6.77 -14.31 -20.70
CA HIS A 92 -7.45 -14.95 -19.56
C HIS A 92 -7.65 -14.01 -18.38
N THR A 93 -6.73 -13.06 -18.19
CA THR A 93 -6.77 -12.06 -17.12
C THR A 93 -6.63 -10.68 -17.73
N TYR A 94 -7.45 -9.75 -17.26
CA TYR A 94 -7.43 -8.34 -17.61
C TYR A 94 -7.15 -7.48 -16.38
N HIS A 95 -6.44 -6.38 -16.58
CA HIS A 95 -6.27 -5.32 -15.61
C HIS A 95 -7.03 -4.08 -16.09
N VAL A 96 -7.66 -3.35 -15.16
CA VAL A 96 -8.24 -2.04 -15.43
C VAL A 96 -8.11 -1.15 -14.21
N ASP A 97 -7.64 0.07 -14.40
CA ASP A 97 -7.73 1.14 -13.40
C ASP A 97 -8.93 2.03 -13.72
N ILE A 98 -9.98 1.92 -12.92
CA ILE A 98 -11.24 2.62 -13.16
C ILE A 98 -11.05 4.13 -13.07
N ARG A 99 -10.28 4.62 -12.10
CA ARG A 99 -10.06 6.05 -11.92
C ARG A 99 -9.37 6.66 -13.14
N PHE A 100 -8.37 5.96 -13.67
CA PHE A 100 -7.67 6.39 -14.87
C PHE A 100 -8.57 6.33 -16.12
N GLU A 101 -9.27 5.22 -16.32
CA GLU A 101 -10.07 4.99 -17.52
C GLU A 101 -11.34 5.83 -17.60
N MET A 102 -11.88 6.28 -16.46
CA MET A 102 -12.99 7.24 -16.39
C MET A 102 -12.67 8.60 -17.03
N ALA A 103 -11.39 8.94 -17.22
CA ALA A 103 -11.01 10.14 -17.97
C ALA A 103 -11.28 10.02 -19.49
N PHE A 104 -11.47 8.79 -19.99
CA PHE A 104 -11.62 8.49 -21.42
C PHE A 104 -12.92 7.77 -21.76
N THR A 105 -13.45 6.99 -20.83
CA THR A 105 -14.59 6.10 -21.05
C THR A 105 -15.65 6.30 -19.98
N GLN A 106 -16.92 6.28 -20.39
CA GLN A 106 -18.02 6.44 -19.45
C GLN A 106 -18.07 5.27 -18.45
N PRO A 107 -18.33 5.52 -17.15
CA PRO A 107 -18.26 4.48 -16.11
C PRO A 107 -19.16 3.26 -16.36
N HIS A 108 -20.34 3.46 -16.96
CA HIS A 108 -21.27 2.36 -17.27
C HIS A 108 -20.73 1.43 -18.36
N ILE A 109 -19.97 1.95 -19.33
CA ILE A 109 -19.33 1.15 -20.38
C ILE A 109 -18.23 0.28 -19.76
N LEU A 110 -17.46 0.85 -18.82
CA LEU A 110 -16.44 0.08 -18.08
C LEU A 110 -17.10 -1.04 -17.26
N ALA A 111 -18.21 -0.75 -16.58
CA ALA A 111 -18.97 -1.76 -15.84
C ALA A 111 -19.48 -2.88 -16.74
N GLU A 112 -20.05 -2.55 -17.90
CA GLU A 112 -20.51 -3.52 -18.87
C GLU A 112 -19.36 -4.39 -19.41
N ALA A 113 -18.20 -3.80 -19.69
CA ALA A 113 -17.02 -4.52 -20.15
C ALA A 113 -16.52 -5.55 -19.14
N VAL A 114 -16.52 -5.17 -17.85
CA VAL A 114 -16.21 -6.09 -16.76
C VAL A 114 -17.22 -7.25 -16.74
N GLU A 115 -18.52 -6.96 -16.84
CA GLU A 115 -19.56 -8.01 -16.84
C GLU A 115 -19.45 -8.97 -18.01
N GLN A 116 -19.23 -8.44 -19.21
CA GLN A 116 -19.05 -9.28 -20.38
C GLN A 116 -17.81 -10.17 -20.23
N ALA A 117 -16.67 -9.63 -19.80
CA ALA A 117 -15.48 -10.43 -19.58
C ALA A 117 -15.71 -11.56 -18.55
N LEU A 118 -16.40 -11.26 -17.44
CA LEU A 118 -16.75 -12.26 -16.43
C LEU A 118 -17.71 -13.33 -16.97
N ALA A 119 -18.70 -12.94 -17.78
CA ALA A 119 -19.62 -13.88 -18.44
C ALA A 119 -18.92 -14.80 -19.43
N HIS A 120 -17.76 -14.39 -19.96
CA HIS A 120 -16.88 -15.17 -20.83
C HIS A 120 -15.74 -15.90 -20.08
N ASP A 121 -15.93 -16.16 -18.78
CA ASP A 121 -14.99 -16.88 -17.91
C ASP A 121 -13.60 -16.23 -17.82
N LYS A 122 -13.52 -14.92 -17.98
CA LYS A 122 -12.27 -14.17 -17.82
C LYS A 122 -12.15 -13.66 -16.39
N ARG A 123 -10.90 -13.51 -15.94
CA ARG A 123 -10.57 -12.81 -14.71
C ARG A 123 -10.34 -11.33 -15.00
N VAL A 124 -10.85 -10.46 -14.14
CA VAL A 124 -10.67 -9.01 -14.21
C VAL A 124 -10.19 -8.50 -12.85
N ILE A 125 -9.04 -7.84 -12.86
CA ILE A 125 -8.47 -7.13 -11.72
C ILE A 125 -8.77 -5.65 -11.90
N VAL A 126 -9.47 -5.08 -10.92
CA VAL A 126 -10.02 -3.72 -11.00
C VAL A 126 -9.39 -2.86 -9.92
N GLU A 127 -8.50 -1.94 -10.29
CA GLU A 127 -8.03 -0.89 -9.39
C GLU A 127 -9.08 0.22 -9.25
N HIS A 128 -9.16 0.79 -8.04
CA HIS A 128 -10.22 1.73 -7.62
C HIS A 128 -11.62 1.12 -7.77
N PHE A 129 -11.77 -0.13 -7.35
CA PHE A 129 -13.04 -0.88 -7.43
C PHE A 129 -14.21 -0.18 -6.73
N ASP A 130 -13.93 0.63 -5.71
CA ASP A 130 -14.90 1.48 -5.03
C ASP A 130 -15.63 2.45 -5.96
N LEU A 131 -15.02 2.86 -7.08
CA LEU A 131 -15.66 3.71 -8.09
C LEU A 131 -16.58 2.93 -9.03
N LEU A 132 -16.34 1.62 -9.21
CA LEU A 132 -17.14 0.75 -10.06
C LEU A 132 -18.38 0.21 -9.33
N TYR A 133 -18.24 -0.04 -8.03
CA TYR A 133 -19.26 -0.66 -7.20
C TYR A 133 -20.63 0.05 -7.22
N PRO A 134 -20.75 1.39 -7.16
CA PRO A 134 -22.06 2.07 -7.20
C PRO A 134 -22.88 1.78 -8.47
N ILE A 135 -22.22 1.43 -9.57
CA ILE A 135 -22.83 1.15 -10.86
C ILE A 135 -23.22 -0.33 -10.95
N ARG A 136 -22.29 -1.23 -10.57
CA ARG A 136 -22.51 -2.68 -10.62
C ARG A 136 -23.37 -3.23 -9.49
N LYS A 137 -23.28 -2.64 -8.30
CA LYS A 137 -23.95 -3.07 -7.05
C LYS A 137 -23.66 -4.51 -6.63
N HIS A 138 -22.54 -5.06 -7.09
CA HIS A 138 -22.06 -6.40 -6.74
C HIS A 138 -20.63 -6.33 -6.27
N ASN A 139 -20.32 -7.03 -5.18
CA ASN A 139 -18.97 -7.13 -4.65
C ASN A 139 -18.07 -7.97 -5.56
N ALA A 140 -16.75 -7.79 -5.41
CA ALA A 140 -15.74 -8.66 -5.99
C ALA A 140 -15.63 -9.98 -5.22
N ASP A 141 -15.08 -11.03 -5.82
CA ASP A 141 -14.84 -12.32 -5.15
C ASP A 141 -13.83 -12.16 -4.01
N VAL A 142 -12.82 -11.32 -4.25
CA VAL A 142 -11.81 -10.88 -3.29
C VAL A 142 -11.62 -9.38 -3.43
N MET A 143 -11.58 -8.67 -2.30
CA MET A 143 -11.20 -7.27 -2.25
C MET A 143 -9.93 -7.07 -1.44
N ILE A 144 -9.09 -6.15 -1.92
CA ILE A 144 -7.79 -5.86 -1.33
C ILE A 144 -7.67 -4.36 -1.14
N GLY A 145 -7.63 -3.95 0.13
CA GLY A 145 -7.35 -2.57 0.51
C GLY A 145 -5.85 -2.36 0.66
N VAL A 146 -5.31 -1.27 0.10
CA VAL A 146 -3.88 -0.92 0.18
C VAL A 146 -3.73 0.50 0.74
N GLY A 147 -3.13 0.61 1.92
CA GLY A 147 -2.89 1.88 2.63
C GLY A 147 -1.66 1.81 3.52
N GLY A 148 -1.82 2.12 4.82
CA GLY A 148 -0.82 1.80 5.85
C GLY A 148 -0.68 0.30 6.10
N GLU A 149 -1.78 -0.41 5.85
CA GLU A 149 -1.88 -1.86 5.89
C GLU A 149 -2.38 -2.38 4.53
N VAL A 150 -2.14 -3.65 4.27
CA VAL A 150 -2.79 -4.41 3.21
C VAL A 150 -3.84 -5.30 3.83
N ILE A 151 -5.09 -5.01 3.50
CA ILE A 151 -6.27 -5.71 4.01
C ILE A 151 -6.77 -6.62 2.90
N VAL A 152 -7.01 -7.89 3.20
CA VAL A 152 -7.63 -8.84 2.27
C VAL A 152 -8.96 -9.30 2.86
N VAL A 153 -10.03 -9.17 2.08
CA VAL A 153 -11.38 -9.59 2.48
C VAL A 153 -12.06 -10.40 1.39
N ARG A 154 -12.90 -11.35 1.82
CA ARG A 154 -13.89 -12.01 0.96
C ARG A 154 -15.26 -11.47 1.33
N PRO A 155 -15.75 -10.45 0.61
CA PRO A 155 -16.98 -9.79 1.01
C PRO A 155 -18.20 -10.69 0.80
N THR A 156 -19.19 -10.51 1.64
CA THR A 156 -20.53 -11.11 1.46
C THR A 156 -21.50 -10.06 0.92
N VAL A 157 -22.77 -10.43 0.75
CA VAL A 157 -23.84 -9.45 0.46
C VAL A 157 -24.01 -8.42 1.59
N PHE A 158 -23.52 -8.72 2.79
CA PHE A 158 -23.55 -7.82 3.96
C PHE A 158 -22.26 -7.00 4.12
N GLY A 159 -21.32 -7.13 3.19
CA GLY A 159 -20.04 -6.42 3.22
C GLY A 159 -18.86 -7.28 3.73
N PRO A 160 -17.73 -6.63 4.06
CA PRO A 160 -17.52 -5.18 4.00
C PRO A 160 -17.68 -4.63 2.58
N PHE A 161 -18.22 -3.43 2.46
CA PHE A 161 -18.39 -2.71 1.21
C PHE A 161 -17.11 -2.00 0.78
N PRO A 162 -16.89 -1.76 -0.53
CA PRO A 162 -15.68 -1.11 -1.01
C PRO A 162 -15.36 0.24 -0.36
N GLN A 163 -16.39 1.03 -0.05
CA GLN A 163 -16.21 2.34 0.59
C GLN A 163 -15.66 2.20 2.02
N GLU A 164 -16.11 1.21 2.78
CA GLU A 164 -15.62 0.97 4.15
C GLU A 164 -14.13 0.61 4.15
N ILE A 165 -13.70 -0.18 3.17
CA ILE A 165 -12.28 -0.51 2.96
C ILE A 165 -11.50 0.75 2.59
N ARG A 166 -12.03 1.57 1.67
CA ARG A 166 -11.40 2.83 1.23
C ARG A 166 -11.14 3.77 2.39
N ASP A 167 -12.13 3.96 3.25
CA ASP A 167 -12.04 4.89 4.39
C ASP A 167 -10.92 4.47 5.36
N VAL A 168 -10.78 3.18 5.62
CA VAL A 168 -9.71 2.63 6.47
C VAL A 168 -8.34 2.82 5.83
N VAL A 169 -8.17 2.43 4.55
CA VAL A 169 -6.85 2.47 3.91
C VAL A 169 -6.37 3.89 3.65
N ASN A 170 -7.28 4.81 3.35
CA ASN A 170 -6.95 6.21 3.15
C ASN A 170 -6.49 6.87 4.44
N LYS A 171 -7.16 6.61 5.57
CA LYS A 171 -6.76 7.11 6.88
C LYS A 171 -5.36 6.60 7.28
N THR A 172 -5.08 5.32 7.04
CA THR A 172 -3.79 4.71 7.42
C THR A 172 -2.64 5.11 6.47
N LEU A 173 -2.94 5.46 5.21
CA LEU A 173 -1.93 5.82 4.21
C LEU A 173 -1.14 7.09 4.60
N GLN A 174 -1.79 8.08 5.21
CA GLN A 174 -1.11 9.31 5.67
C GLN A 174 0.00 8.99 6.67
N TYR A 175 -0.29 8.14 7.66
CA TYR A 175 0.72 7.73 8.65
C TYR A 175 1.88 6.94 8.04
N ARG A 176 1.60 6.12 7.01
CA ARG A 176 2.66 5.41 6.27
C ARG A 176 3.59 6.39 5.55
N LYS A 177 3.04 7.41 4.89
CA LYS A 177 3.81 8.45 4.22
C LYS A 177 4.66 9.26 5.19
N MET A 178 4.07 9.70 6.31
CA MET A 178 4.81 10.39 7.37
C MET A 178 5.95 9.53 7.93
N ALA A 179 5.66 8.26 8.24
CA ALA A 179 6.64 7.38 8.84
C ALA A 179 7.78 6.99 7.88
N HIS A 180 7.54 6.95 6.57
CA HIS A 180 8.59 6.71 5.58
C HIS A 180 9.46 7.95 5.36
N THR A 181 8.86 9.14 5.27
CA THR A 181 9.65 10.37 5.23
C THR A 181 10.47 10.56 6.51
N ALA A 182 9.88 10.33 7.69
CA ALA A 182 10.60 10.46 8.96
C ALA A 182 11.76 9.46 9.10
N GLU A 183 11.58 8.25 8.56
CA GLU A 183 12.64 7.25 8.46
C GLU A 183 13.81 7.74 7.60
N ASP A 184 13.53 8.27 6.41
CA ASP A 184 14.57 8.78 5.51
C ASP A 184 15.28 10.00 6.08
N LEU A 185 14.57 10.92 6.74
CA LEU A 185 15.19 12.05 7.44
C LEU A 185 16.09 11.59 8.59
N THR A 186 15.64 10.59 9.36
CA THR A 186 16.42 10.01 10.45
C THR A 186 17.67 9.32 9.92
N ASN A 187 17.53 8.50 8.88
CA ASN A 187 18.65 7.85 8.22
C ASN A 187 19.65 8.88 7.66
N ARG A 188 19.15 9.96 7.06
CA ARG A 188 19.99 11.06 6.58
C ARG A 188 20.84 11.67 7.68
N VAL A 189 20.24 12.03 8.82
CA VAL A 189 21.00 12.57 9.96
C VAL A 189 22.01 11.56 10.48
N LEU A 190 21.64 10.28 10.59
CA LEU A 190 22.55 9.23 11.04
C LEU A 190 23.74 9.05 10.09
N VAL A 191 23.53 9.13 8.77
CA VAL A 191 24.60 9.00 7.77
C VAL A 191 25.48 10.25 7.71
N GLU A 192 24.89 11.44 7.60
CA GLU A 192 25.61 12.70 7.38
C GLU A 192 26.40 13.13 8.65
N ASP A 193 25.81 12.99 9.83
CA ASP A 193 26.41 13.52 11.07
C ASP A 193 27.16 12.47 11.89
N TYR A 194 26.77 11.20 11.78
CA TYR A 194 27.32 10.10 12.60
C TYR A 194 28.01 9.01 11.78
N GLY A 195 28.06 9.16 10.45
CA GLY A 195 28.75 8.21 9.57
C GLY A 195 28.14 6.80 9.57
N ALA A 196 26.83 6.68 9.82
CA ALA A 196 26.13 5.40 9.91
C ALA A 196 25.88 4.72 8.55
N ILE A 197 26.95 4.48 7.79
CA ILE A 197 26.92 3.85 6.45
C ILE A 197 26.75 2.31 6.49
N LEU A 198 26.51 1.74 7.67
CA LEU A 198 26.34 0.30 7.83
C LEU A 198 25.05 -0.17 7.14
N PRO A 199 25.04 -1.35 6.51
CA PRO A 199 23.81 -1.95 6.03
C PRO A 199 22.84 -2.15 7.19
N PHE A 200 21.62 -1.66 7.04
CA PHE A 200 20.55 -1.82 8.03
C PHE A 200 19.32 -2.44 7.37
N LYS A 201 18.44 -3.00 8.21
CA LYS A 201 17.14 -3.52 7.77
C LYS A 201 16.02 -2.60 8.23
N HIS A 202 14.91 -2.66 7.52
CA HIS A 202 13.70 -1.92 7.83
C HIS A 202 12.66 -2.88 8.42
N ARG A 203 12.02 -2.48 9.53
CA ARG A 203 10.73 -3.08 9.94
C ARG A 203 9.63 -2.04 9.94
N ASP A 204 8.46 -2.49 9.53
CA ASP A 204 7.24 -1.71 9.57
C ASP A 204 6.58 -1.86 10.95
N VAL A 205 6.18 -0.75 11.54
CA VAL A 205 5.37 -0.67 12.75
C VAL A 205 4.26 0.35 12.51
N HIS A 206 3.13 0.19 13.20
CA HIS A 206 2.03 1.15 13.06
C HIS A 206 2.50 2.55 13.46
N HIS A 207 2.25 3.52 12.58
CA HIS A 207 2.60 4.92 12.78
C HIS A 207 4.08 5.15 13.14
N GLY A 208 4.99 4.36 12.58
CA GLY A 208 6.41 4.50 12.88
C GLY A 208 7.31 3.68 11.96
N PHE A 209 8.58 3.59 12.32
CA PHE A 209 9.60 2.84 11.60
C PHE A 209 10.64 2.27 12.56
N VAL A 210 11.38 1.29 12.09
CA VAL A 210 12.50 0.70 12.81
C VAL A 210 13.68 0.53 11.88
N LEU A 211 14.81 1.11 12.25
CA LEU A 211 16.10 0.87 11.61
C LEU A 211 16.88 -0.15 12.44
N GLU A 212 17.34 -1.22 11.80
CA GLU A 212 18.09 -2.29 12.46
C GLU A 212 19.58 -2.25 12.12
N TYR A 213 20.41 -1.89 13.09
CA TYR A 213 21.86 -1.90 12.93
C TYR A 213 22.51 -3.13 13.57
N PRO A 214 23.61 -3.66 13.01
CA PRO A 214 24.32 -4.79 13.60
C PRO A 214 25.06 -4.44 14.91
N MET A 215 25.21 -3.15 15.20
CA MET A 215 25.86 -2.63 16.41
C MET A 215 25.24 -1.30 16.83
N ILE A 216 25.48 -0.89 18.08
CA ILE A 216 25.13 0.44 18.58
C ILE A 216 25.94 1.49 17.81
N LEU A 217 25.28 2.55 17.36
CA LEU A 217 25.94 3.70 16.75
C LEU A 217 26.42 4.66 17.84
N SER A 218 27.41 5.49 17.55
CA SER A 218 27.84 6.57 18.46
C SER A 218 26.83 7.72 18.57
N ALA A 219 25.68 7.61 17.91
CA ALA A 219 24.68 8.66 17.85
C ALA A 219 23.88 8.78 19.15
N ASP A 220 23.77 9.99 19.69
CA ASP A 220 22.80 10.31 20.73
C ASP A 220 21.43 10.48 20.08
N LEU A 221 20.51 9.54 20.33
CA LEU A 221 19.18 9.55 19.73
C LEU A 221 18.34 10.77 20.13
N LYS A 222 18.64 11.44 21.26
CA LYS A 222 18.00 12.73 21.61
C LYS A 222 18.46 13.85 20.67
N GLU A 223 19.75 13.86 20.34
CA GLU A 223 20.31 14.84 19.41
C GLU A 223 19.82 14.57 17.98
N VAL A 224 19.77 13.30 17.56
CA VAL A 224 19.19 12.89 16.27
C VAL A 224 17.74 13.34 16.18
N GLU A 225 16.92 13.10 17.22
CA GLU A 225 15.53 13.54 17.24
C GLU A 225 15.43 15.06 17.05
N ARG A 226 16.23 15.84 17.78
CA ARG A 226 16.25 17.30 17.68
C ARG A 226 16.60 17.78 16.27
N LYS A 227 17.59 17.18 15.62
CA LYS A 227 18.02 17.52 14.26
C LYS A 227 16.95 17.18 13.22
N VAL A 228 16.32 16.01 13.33
CA VAL A 228 15.21 15.63 12.43
C VAL A 228 14.02 16.57 12.61
N LYS A 229 13.67 16.95 13.84
CA LYS A 229 12.62 17.96 14.10
C LYS A 229 12.94 19.29 13.45
N GLN A 230 14.20 19.73 13.52
CA GLN A 230 14.62 20.95 12.83
C GLN A 230 14.41 20.87 11.31
N ILE A 231 14.73 19.74 10.67
CA ILE A 231 14.48 19.54 9.23
C ILE A 231 12.97 19.50 8.92
N ILE A 232 12.16 18.92 9.82
CA ILE A 232 10.70 18.95 9.70
C ILE A 232 10.18 20.39 9.70
N ASP A 233 10.62 21.18 10.68
CA ASP A 233 10.22 22.59 10.87
C ASP A 233 10.71 23.51 9.75
N GLU A 234 11.75 23.13 8.98
CA GLU A 234 12.20 23.85 7.78
C GLU A 234 11.20 23.79 6.61
N GLY A 235 10.24 22.85 6.63
CA GLY A 235 9.19 22.75 5.62
C GLY A 235 9.70 22.50 4.20
N LEU A 236 10.65 21.57 4.04
CA LEU A 236 11.28 21.26 2.75
C LEU A 236 10.31 20.49 1.83
N PRO A 237 10.18 20.87 0.54
CA PRO A 237 9.37 20.12 -0.41
C PRO A 237 10.00 18.75 -0.70
N ILE A 238 9.16 17.73 -0.86
CA ILE A 238 9.55 16.38 -1.21
C ILE A 238 8.85 15.97 -2.50
N SER A 239 9.61 15.44 -3.45
CA SER A 239 9.08 14.96 -4.72
C SER A 239 9.78 13.70 -5.21
N TYR A 240 9.05 12.93 -6.01
CA TYR A 240 9.60 11.78 -6.71
C TYR A 240 10.69 12.21 -7.69
N CYS A 241 11.82 11.50 -7.71
CA CYS A 241 12.91 11.70 -8.67
C CYS A 241 12.94 10.54 -9.67
N ASP A 242 13.17 9.34 -9.17
CA ASP A 242 13.15 8.08 -9.92
C ASP A 242 12.82 6.90 -8.98
N GLU A 243 12.89 5.67 -9.48
CA GLU A 243 12.51 4.46 -8.74
C GLU A 243 13.43 4.12 -7.54
N ALA A 244 14.56 4.80 -7.39
CA ALA A 244 15.50 4.64 -6.29
C ALA A 244 15.80 5.95 -5.53
N HIS A 245 15.19 7.07 -5.92
CA HIS A 245 15.52 8.38 -5.35
C HIS A 245 14.31 9.30 -5.18
N ILE A 246 14.42 10.19 -4.20
CA ILE A 246 13.52 11.33 -3.98
C ILE A 246 14.32 12.63 -3.93
N HIS A 247 13.65 13.74 -4.19
CA HIS A 247 14.15 15.06 -3.84
C HIS A 247 13.68 15.43 -2.44
N ILE A 248 14.59 15.95 -1.62
CA ILE A 248 14.29 16.62 -0.34
C ILE A 248 14.87 18.03 -0.43
N GLY A 249 14.00 19.02 -0.64
CA GLY A 249 14.42 20.36 -1.03
C GLY A 249 15.19 20.32 -2.35
N LYS A 250 16.46 20.70 -2.32
CA LYS A 250 17.36 20.69 -3.48
C LYS A 250 18.23 19.42 -3.60
N ASN A 251 18.19 18.56 -2.58
CA ASN A 251 19.07 17.40 -2.49
C ASN A 251 18.38 16.16 -3.05
N ILE A 252 19.15 15.26 -3.66
CA ILE A 252 18.69 13.93 -4.07
C ILE A 252 19.04 12.96 -2.95
N TRP A 253 18.08 12.13 -2.55
CA TRP A 253 18.22 11.14 -1.49
C TRP A 253 17.80 9.76 -2.00
N ALA A 254 18.60 8.73 -1.68
CA ALA A 254 18.30 7.36 -2.06
C ALA A 254 17.19 6.79 -1.18
N CYS A 255 16.15 6.23 -1.81
CA CYS A 255 14.97 5.75 -1.14
C CYS A 255 14.43 4.49 -1.82
N SER A 256 14.01 3.49 -1.03
CA SER A 256 13.45 2.24 -1.56
C SER A 256 11.97 2.34 -1.92
N GLY A 257 11.26 3.37 -1.46
CA GLY A 257 9.83 3.60 -1.67
C GLY A 257 9.48 5.04 -2.07
N PRO A 258 10.08 5.58 -3.15
CA PRO A 258 10.10 7.01 -3.48
C PRO A 258 8.71 7.65 -3.75
N ARG A 259 7.67 6.83 -3.92
CA ARG A 259 6.28 7.26 -4.11
C ARG A 259 5.44 7.29 -2.83
N THR A 260 6.02 6.85 -1.71
CA THR A 260 5.36 6.72 -0.40
C THR A 260 5.80 7.83 0.57
N HIS A 261 5.81 9.08 0.11
CA HIS A 261 6.20 10.23 0.93
C HIS A 261 5.08 11.25 1.07
N VAL A 262 5.14 12.01 2.17
CA VAL A 262 4.47 13.31 2.26
C VAL A 262 5.09 14.28 1.26
N ARG A 263 4.37 15.35 0.89
CA ARG A 263 4.85 16.30 -0.13
C ARG A 263 5.72 17.41 0.47
N ASN A 264 5.64 17.60 1.78
CA ASN A 264 6.47 18.53 2.53
C ASN A 264 6.88 17.88 3.86
N THR A 265 8.09 18.17 4.36
CA THR A 265 8.55 17.67 5.66
C THR A 265 7.66 18.14 6.82
N GLU A 266 7.04 19.32 6.72
CA GLU A 266 6.14 19.86 7.76
C GLU A 266 4.84 19.07 7.94
N GLU A 267 4.48 18.22 6.96
CA GLU A 267 3.34 17.30 7.08
C GLU A 267 3.60 16.16 8.09
N ILE A 268 4.84 16.00 8.57
CA ILE A 268 5.15 15.02 9.62
C ILE A 268 4.70 15.56 10.97
N GLU A 269 3.64 14.96 11.51
CA GLU A 269 3.11 15.32 12.81
C GLU A 269 3.75 14.50 13.93
N ASN A 270 4.05 15.16 15.06
CA ASN A 270 4.34 14.52 16.36
C ASN A 270 5.46 13.45 16.31
N PHE A 271 6.52 13.73 15.54
CA PHE A 271 7.70 12.87 15.42
C PHE A 271 8.44 12.72 16.75
N ARG A 272 8.85 11.49 17.05
CA ARG A 272 9.60 11.12 18.25
C ARG A 272 10.46 9.87 18.03
N LEU A 273 11.63 9.82 18.65
CA LEU A 273 12.48 8.64 18.73
C LEU A 273 12.43 8.05 20.14
N LEU A 274 12.55 6.73 20.23
CA LEU A 274 12.96 6.11 21.48
C LEU A 274 14.45 6.40 21.69
N HIS A 275 14.78 7.02 22.82
CA HIS A 275 16.13 7.52 23.06
C HIS A 275 17.16 6.43 23.38
N ASP A 276 16.70 5.21 23.67
CA ASP A 276 17.56 4.07 23.96
C ASP A 276 17.54 3.08 22.79
N TYR A 277 18.72 2.60 22.41
CA TYR A 277 18.86 1.47 21.48
C TYR A 277 18.22 0.24 22.10
N THR A 278 17.20 -0.31 21.43
CA THR A 278 16.59 -1.58 21.86
C THR A 278 17.34 -2.74 21.21
N TYR A 279 17.85 -3.69 21.99
CA TYR A 279 18.48 -4.89 21.43
C TYR A 279 17.44 -5.96 21.12
N ASP A 280 17.45 -6.48 19.89
CA ASP A 280 16.65 -7.63 19.49
C ASP A 280 17.50 -8.91 19.48
N PRO A 281 17.27 -9.86 20.42
CA PRO A 281 18.04 -11.08 20.51
C PRO A 281 17.79 -12.06 19.34
N LYS A 282 16.66 -11.95 18.63
CA LYS A 282 16.33 -12.85 17.52
C LYS A 282 17.16 -12.52 16.28
N THR A 283 17.26 -11.24 15.97
CA THR A 283 18.01 -10.73 14.82
C THR A 283 19.45 -10.35 15.17
N LYS A 284 19.78 -10.30 16.48
CA LYS A 284 21.06 -9.83 17.01
C LYS A 284 21.40 -8.42 16.52
N SER A 285 20.39 -7.55 16.48
CA SER A 285 20.50 -6.17 16.01
C SER A 285 20.08 -5.16 17.07
N TYR A 286 20.53 -3.92 16.92
CA TYR A 286 20.14 -2.78 17.73
C TYR A 286 19.17 -1.90 16.93
N LEU A 287 18.07 -1.54 17.56
CA LEU A 287 16.94 -0.89 16.93
C LEU A 287 16.93 0.60 17.26
N VAL A 288 16.81 1.42 16.22
CA VAL A 288 16.38 2.83 16.33
C VAL A 288 14.91 2.87 15.94
N ILE A 289 14.06 3.26 16.89
CA ILE A 289 12.60 3.23 16.74
C ILE A 289 12.09 4.66 16.69
N GLY A 290 11.42 5.01 15.59
CA GLY A 290 10.75 6.30 15.42
C GLY A 290 9.25 6.15 15.28
N LEU A 291 8.50 7.12 15.82
CA LEU A 291 7.05 7.17 15.78
C LEU A 291 6.61 8.55 15.25
N VAL A 292 5.46 8.57 14.59
CA VAL A 292 4.79 9.75 14.04
C VAL A 292 3.31 9.74 14.41
N GLY A 293 2.62 10.86 14.25
CA GLY A 293 1.19 10.98 14.52
C GLY A 293 0.80 10.92 16.00
N THR A 294 -0.51 10.91 16.25
CA THR A 294 -1.08 11.00 17.60
C THR A 294 -0.75 9.78 18.48
N THR A 295 -0.54 10.04 19.77
CA THR A 295 -0.19 9.04 20.79
C THR A 295 -1.35 8.13 21.18
N ALA A 296 -2.59 8.48 20.80
CA ALA A 296 -3.80 7.74 21.09
C ALA A 296 -4.66 7.63 19.82
N VAL A 297 -4.87 6.42 19.33
CA VAL A 297 -6.14 5.66 19.21
C VAL A 297 -5.74 4.31 18.60
N ASN A 298 -6.17 3.21 19.24
CA ASN A 298 -6.01 1.80 18.82
C ASN A 298 -5.38 1.56 17.45
N LEU A 299 -4.21 0.92 17.47
CA LEU A 299 -3.35 0.59 16.33
C LEU A 299 -3.90 -0.56 15.46
N ASP A 300 -5.12 -1.02 15.71
CA ASP A 300 -5.80 -2.02 14.90
C ASP A 300 -6.71 -1.31 13.90
N GLY A 301 -6.38 -1.38 12.60
CA GLY A 301 -7.12 -0.72 11.50
C GLY A 301 -8.64 -1.01 11.44
N PHE A 302 -9.15 -1.96 12.22
CA PHE A 302 -10.57 -2.36 12.29
C PHE A 302 -11.30 -2.05 13.60
N ALA A 303 -10.65 -1.52 14.65
CA ALA A 303 -11.38 -1.02 15.82
C ALA A 303 -12.38 0.11 15.46
N VAL A 304 -12.20 0.70 14.27
CA VAL A 304 -13.06 1.73 13.68
C VAL A 304 -14.34 1.14 13.04
N LEU A 305 -14.30 -0.10 12.53
CA LEU A 305 -15.45 -0.72 11.84
C LEU A 305 -16.43 -1.40 12.81
N ASN A 306 -15.97 -1.85 13.98
CA ASN A 306 -16.85 -2.44 15.00
C ASN A 306 -17.71 -1.43 15.77
N ASN A 307 -17.47 -0.12 15.62
CA ASN A 307 -18.25 0.93 16.30
C ASN A 307 -19.46 1.43 15.48
N GLY A 308 -19.73 0.84 14.31
CA GLY A 308 -20.82 1.24 13.40
C GLY A 308 -22.07 0.36 13.43
N ILE A 309 -22.04 -0.80 14.08
CA ILE A 309 -23.19 -1.71 14.14
C ILE A 309 -23.97 -1.44 15.43
N ASN A 310 -24.80 -0.39 15.41
CA ASN A 310 -25.99 -0.40 16.25
C ASN A 310 -27.01 -1.30 15.54
N LEU A 311 -27.29 -2.46 16.14
CA LEU A 311 -28.49 -3.26 15.83
C LEU A 311 -29.76 -2.43 16.06
#